data_AF-Q3HTU6-F1
#
_entry.id   AF-Q3HTU6-F1
#
_cell.length_a   1.000
_cell.length_b   1.000
_cell.length_c   1.000
_cell.angle_alpha   90.00
_cell.angle_beta   90.00
_cell.angle_gamma   90.00
#
_symmetry.space_group_name_H-M   'P 1'
#
loop_
_entity.id
_entity.type
_entity.pdbx_description
1 polymer ?
#
loop_
_entity_poly.entity_id
_entity_poly.type
_entity_poly.pdbx_seq_one_letter_code
_entity_poly.pdbx_strand_id
1 'polypeptide(L)'
;MLTLSCTACSRSPFNILFWMGNGSFIEHLPGRLREGSTSRESRGEHTQLRRTLVLEELSPTLRNTDFSCVFADPSHTTQQHVVLAQLWAGLETVAPSTQEAPPSSSPLSRLITTEKF
;
A
#
# COMPACT_ATOMS: atom_id res chain seq x y z
N MET A 1 9.32 8.96 11.60
CA MET A 1 8.15 8.10 11.86
C MET A 1 7.35 7.96 10.58
N LEU A 2 7.00 6.73 10.20
CA LEU A 2 6.13 6.41 9.06
C LEU A 2 4.90 5.67 9.59
N THR A 3 3.72 5.90 9.01
CA THR A 3 2.51 5.16 9.36
C THR A 3 1.92 4.52 8.11
N LEU A 4 1.77 3.20 8.14
CA LEU A 4 1.02 2.45 7.16
C LEU A 4 -0.43 2.32 7.63
N SER A 5 -1.37 2.44 6.69
CA SER A 5 -2.80 2.34 6.96
C SER A 5 -3.37 1.23 6.11
N CYS A 6 -4.04 0.28 6.73
CA CYS A 6 -4.79 -0.75 6.03
C CYS A 6 -6.27 -0.59 6.30
N THR A 7 -7.08 -0.77 5.27
CA THR A 7 -8.53 -0.65 5.31
C THR A 7 -9.15 -1.87 4.65
N ALA A 8 -10.16 -2.44 5.28
CA ALA A 8 -10.94 -3.54 4.73
C ALA A 8 -12.44 -3.26 4.93
N CYS A 9 -13.29 -3.84 4.07
CA CYS A 9 -14.73 -3.72 4.18
C CYS A 9 -15.34 -5.13 4.22
N SER A 10 -16.23 -5.40 5.17
CA SER A 10 -16.95 -6.68 5.27
C SER A 10 -18.42 -6.46 5.57
N ARG A 11 -19.27 -7.39 5.12
CA ARG A 11 -20.66 -7.50 5.57
C ARG A 11 -20.80 -8.35 6.83
N SER A 12 -19.79 -9.15 7.15
CA SER A 12 -19.80 -9.99 8.33
C SER A 12 -19.52 -9.16 9.59
N PRO A 13 -20.28 -9.34 10.68
CA PRO A 13 -19.94 -8.77 11.98
C PRO A 13 -18.73 -9.47 12.62
N PHE A 14 -18.43 -10.70 12.20
CA PHE A 14 -17.26 -11.46 12.62
C PHE A 14 -16.14 -11.20 11.62
N ASN A 15 -15.19 -10.36 12.00
CA ASN A 15 -14.08 -9.99 11.15
C ASN A 15 -12.84 -9.64 11.99
N ILE A 16 -11.67 -9.79 11.38
CA ILE A 16 -10.39 -9.37 11.96
C ILE A 16 -9.53 -8.69 10.90
N LEU A 17 -8.79 -7.68 11.34
CA LEU A 17 -7.80 -6.95 10.55
C LEU A 17 -6.55 -6.81 11.41
N PHE A 18 -5.41 -7.27 10.91
CA PHE A 18 -4.14 -7.21 11.63
C PHE A 18 -2.94 -7.13 10.67
N TRP A 19 -1.80 -6.80 11.23
CA TRP A 19 -0.52 -6.69 10.55
C TRP A 19 0.40 -7.85 10.91
N MET A 20 1.22 -8.24 9.95
CA MET A 20 2.35 -9.16 10.12
C MET A 20 3.58 -8.58 9.43
N GLY A 21 4.76 -9.09 9.77
CA GLY A 21 5.97 -8.86 9.00
C GLY A 21 6.80 -10.13 8.91
N ASN A 22 7.30 -10.45 7.71
CA ASN A 22 8.05 -11.69 7.42
C ASN A 22 7.36 -12.96 7.95
N GLY A 23 6.02 -13.01 7.89
CA GLY A 23 5.21 -14.14 8.36
C GLY A 23 5.03 -14.24 9.88
N SER A 24 5.46 -13.24 10.66
CA SER A 24 5.30 -13.18 12.11
C SER A 24 4.44 -12.01 12.55
N PHE A 25 3.78 -12.12 13.71
CA PHE A 25 3.08 -11.00 14.34
C PHE A 25 4.05 -9.87 14.70
N ILE A 26 3.52 -8.63 14.72
CA ILE A 26 4.30 -7.40 14.87
C ILE A 26 5.08 -7.35 16.18
N GLU A 27 4.53 -7.86 17.28
CA GLU A 27 5.17 -7.90 18.59
C GLU A 27 6.44 -8.76 18.65
N HIS A 28 6.64 -9.65 17.68
CA HIS A 28 7.82 -10.50 17.59
C HIS A 28 8.89 -9.92 16.65
N LEU A 29 8.61 -8.81 15.96
CA LEU A 29 9.57 -8.20 15.05
C LEU A 29 10.57 -7.33 15.81
N PRO A 30 11.84 -7.32 15.40
CA PRO A 30 12.83 -6.43 15.96
C PRO A 30 12.60 -4.99 15.51
N GLY A 31 12.97 -4.03 16.36
CA GLY A 31 12.95 -2.60 16.06
C GLY A 31 11.80 -1.85 16.73
N ARG A 32 11.67 -0.57 16.39
CA ARG A 32 10.66 0.33 16.98
C ARG A 32 9.46 0.47 16.06
N LEU A 33 8.51 -0.43 16.22
CA LEU A 33 7.23 -0.44 15.52
C LEU A 33 6.11 -0.85 16.48
N ARG A 34 4.90 -0.41 16.17
CA ARG A 34 3.70 -0.78 16.94
C ARG A 34 2.47 -0.85 16.05
N GLU A 35 1.67 -1.87 16.29
CA GLU A 35 0.35 -1.99 15.70
C GLU A 35 -0.66 -1.15 16.49
N GLY A 36 -1.47 -0.36 15.80
CA GLY A 36 -2.56 0.39 16.41
C GLY A 36 -3.82 -0.45 16.60
N SER A 37 -4.77 0.07 17.38
CA SER A 37 -6.10 -0.55 17.54
C SER A 37 -6.88 -0.54 16.23
N THR A 38 -7.73 -1.56 16.04
CA THR A 38 -8.67 -1.61 14.91
C THR A 38 -9.83 -0.63 15.15
N SER A 39 -9.95 0.37 14.27
CA SER A 39 -11.14 1.21 14.15
C SER A 39 -12.21 0.49 13.32
N ARG A 40 -13.47 0.64 13.71
CA ARG A 40 -14.63 0.09 13.00
C ARG A 40 -15.67 1.17 12.78
N GLU A 41 -16.15 1.30 11.56
CA GLU A 41 -17.21 2.24 11.18
C GLU A 41 -18.31 1.50 10.42
N SER A 42 -19.56 1.63 10.87
CA SER A 42 -20.72 1.06 10.18
C SER A 42 -21.12 1.96 9.01
N ARG A 43 -21.19 1.40 7.81
CA ARG A 43 -21.61 2.07 6.57
C ARG A 43 -22.69 1.25 5.88
N GLY A 44 -23.94 1.45 6.29
CA GLY A 44 -25.07 0.63 5.84
C GLY A 44 -24.89 -0.83 6.23
N GLU A 45 -24.99 -1.74 5.26
CA GLU A 45 -24.81 -3.20 5.42
C GLU A 45 -23.34 -3.63 5.57
N HIS A 46 -22.39 -2.69 5.56
CA HIS A 46 -20.97 -2.99 5.60
C HIS A 46 -20.33 -2.37 6.85
N THR A 47 -19.38 -3.07 7.43
CA THR A 47 -18.43 -2.51 8.40
C THR A 47 -17.11 -2.26 7.70
N GLN A 48 -16.63 -1.02 7.79
CA GLN A 48 -15.29 -0.65 7.38
C GLN A 48 -14.36 -0.79 8.58
N LEU A 49 -13.27 -1.54 8.40
CA LEU A 49 -12.19 -1.69 9.36
C LEU A 49 -11.00 -0.87 8.92
N ARG A 50 -10.32 -0.26 9.88
CA ARG A 50 -9.02 0.38 9.64
C ARG A 50 -8.06 0.03 10.76
N ARG A 51 -6.83 -0.35 10.40
CA ARG A 51 -5.75 -0.59 11.36
C ARG A 51 -4.43 -0.02 10.86
N THR A 52 -3.74 0.70 11.73
CA THR A 52 -2.48 1.35 11.41
C THR A 52 -1.30 0.54 11.92
N LEU A 53 -0.18 0.58 11.20
CA LEU A 53 1.12 0.15 11.67
C LEU A 53 2.04 1.37 11.73
N VAL A 54 2.53 1.72 12.91
CA VAL A 54 3.41 2.86 13.13
C VAL A 54 4.85 2.36 13.23
N LEU A 55 5.70 2.82 12.32
CA LEU A 55 7.14 2.63 12.36
C LEU A 55 7.76 3.90 12.95
N GLU A 56 8.16 3.82 14.21
CA GLU A 56 8.76 4.94 14.94
C GLU A 56 10.15 5.24 14.38
N GLU A 57 10.84 4.18 13.97
CA GLU A 57 12.16 4.22 13.33
C GLU A 57 12.13 3.46 11.99
N LEU A 58 12.85 3.97 10.99
CA LEU A 58 13.01 3.33 9.68
C LEU A 58 14.37 2.63 9.58
N SER A 59 14.61 1.61 10.40
CA SER A 59 15.86 0.84 10.37
C SER A 59 16.02 0.06 9.05
N PRO A 60 17.26 -0.32 8.66
CA PRO A 60 17.47 -1.17 7.48
C PRO A 60 16.66 -2.47 7.49
N THR A 61 16.48 -3.07 8.66
CA THR A 61 15.65 -4.28 8.84
C THR A 61 14.19 -3.99 8.52
N LEU A 62 13.63 -2.92 9.10
CA LEU A 62 12.23 -2.56 8.90
C LEU A 62 11.95 -2.12 7.45
N ARG A 63 12.90 -1.46 6.78
CA ARG A 63 12.74 -1.08 5.36
C ARG A 63 12.62 -2.28 4.42
N ASN A 64 13.29 -3.39 4.75
CA ASN A 64 13.30 -4.62 3.96
C ASN A 64 12.32 -5.68 4.49
N THR A 65 11.51 -5.37 5.50
CA THR A 65 10.50 -6.28 6.02
C THR A 65 9.34 -6.37 5.02
N ASP A 66 8.89 -7.59 4.74
CA ASP A 66 7.64 -7.83 4.01
C ASP A 66 6.48 -7.72 5.00
N PHE A 67 5.92 -6.50 5.09
CA PHE A 67 4.74 -6.27 5.89
C PHE A 67 3.52 -6.75 5.16
N SER A 68 2.64 -7.41 5.87
CA SER A 68 1.37 -7.89 5.35
C SER A 68 0.23 -7.36 6.19
N CYS A 69 -0.75 -6.73 5.55
CA CYS A 69 -2.04 -6.52 6.16
C CYS A 69 -2.94 -7.73 5.84
N VAL A 70 -3.43 -8.39 6.87
CA VAL A 70 -4.31 -9.55 6.77
C VAL A 70 -5.71 -9.18 7.22
N PHE A 71 -6.67 -9.44 6.35
CA PHE A 71 -8.09 -9.37 6.63
C PHE A 71 -8.68 -10.78 6.56
N ALA A 72 -9.49 -11.15 7.56
CA ALA A 72 -10.25 -12.40 7.53
C ALA A 72 -11.67 -12.22 8.05
N ASP A 73 -12.60 -12.90 7.39
CA ASP A 73 -13.98 -13.11 7.80
C ASP A 73 -14.38 -14.59 7.57
N PRO A 74 -15.59 -15.04 7.98
CA PRO A 74 -16.00 -16.43 7.81
C PRO A 74 -16.01 -16.95 6.38
N SER A 75 -16.02 -16.06 5.38
CA SER A 75 -16.08 -16.45 3.98
C SER A 75 -14.68 -16.61 3.38
N HIS A 76 -13.71 -15.79 3.79
CA HIS A 76 -12.39 -15.75 3.16
C HIS A 76 -11.32 -15.03 4.00
N THR A 77 -10.07 -15.19 3.58
CA THR A 77 -8.91 -14.44 4.07
C THR A 77 -8.20 -13.80 2.89
N THR A 78 -7.85 -12.53 3.03
CA THR A 78 -7.12 -11.75 2.02
C THR A 78 -5.91 -11.10 2.67
N GLN A 79 -4.79 -11.06 1.95
CA GLN A 79 -3.54 -10.50 2.43
C GLN A 79 -2.95 -9.55 1.40
N GLN A 80 -2.54 -8.36 1.84
CA GLN A 80 -1.86 -7.38 1.00
C GLN A 80 -0.46 -7.10 1.54
N HIS A 81 0.54 -7.24 0.67
CA HIS A 81 1.95 -7.11 1.02
C HIS A 81 2.48 -5.71 0.70
N VAL A 82 3.43 -5.24 1.51
CA VAL A 82 4.14 -3.97 1.31
C VAL A 82 5.56 -4.05 1.86
N VAL A 83 6.53 -3.78 0.99
CA VAL A 83 7.94 -3.62 1.36
C VAL A 83 8.32 -2.15 1.18
N LEU A 84 8.75 -1.50 2.25
CA LEU A 84 9.02 -0.05 2.23
C LEU A 84 10.14 0.35 1.26
N ALA A 85 11.18 -0.47 1.15
CA ALA A 85 12.26 -0.23 0.20
C ALA A 85 11.77 -0.19 -1.26
N GLN A 86 10.77 -1.02 -1.60
CA GLN A 86 10.20 -1.06 -2.96
C GLN A 86 9.31 0.15 -3.24
N LEU A 87 8.54 0.60 -2.24
CA LEU A 87 7.74 1.82 -2.37
C LEU A 87 8.61 3.05 -2.65
N TRP A 88 9.76 3.15 -2.00
CA TRP A 88 10.66 4.29 -2.17
C TRP A 88 11.31 4.30 -3.56
N ALA A 89 11.76 3.14 -4.04
CA ALA A 89 12.32 3.00 -5.39
C ALA A 89 11.27 3.31 -6.49
N GLY A 90 10.01 2.93 -6.26
CA GLY A 90 8.91 3.26 -7.17
C GLY A 90 8.60 4.76 -7.22
N LEU A 91 8.70 5.46 -6.08
CA LEU A 91 8.47 6.91 -6.00
C LEU A 91 9.57 7.72 -6.69
N GLU A 92 10.84 7.31 -6.58
CA GLU A 92 11.95 7.96 -7.31
C GLU A 92 11.81 7.83 -8.83
N THR A 93 11.19 6.75 -9.31
CA THR A 93 10.97 6.51 -10.75
C THR A 93 9.82 7.36 -11.33
N VAL A 94 8.92 7.90 -10.50
CA VAL A 94 7.76 8.73 -10.92
C VAL A 94 8.03 10.24 -10.86
N ALA A 95 9.18 10.67 -10.32
CA ALA A 95 9.59 12.07 -10.46
C ALA A 95 9.68 12.40 -11.97
N PRO A 96 9.04 13.49 -12.45
CA PRO A 96 9.11 13.84 -13.86
C PRO A 96 10.58 14.15 -14.14
N SER A 97 11.24 13.25 -14.86
CA SER A 97 12.45 13.59 -15.58
C SER A 97 12.06 14.73 -16.50
N THR A 98 12.38 15.97 -16.11
CA THR A 98 12.45 17.11 -17.03
C THR A 98 13.46 16.71 -18.11
N GLN A 99 12.96 16.10 -19.18
CA GLN A 99 13.71 15.98 -20.41
C GLN A 99 13.78 17.40 -20.98
N GLU A 100 14.83 18.11 -20.60
CA GLU A 100 15.32 19.27 -21.31
C GLU A 100 15.91 18.78 -22.64
N ALA A 101 15.08 18.82 -23.69
CA ALA A 101 15.53 18.68 -25.07
C ALA A 101 15.62 20.08 -25.71
N PRO A 102 16.78 20.50 -26.25
CA PRO A 102 16.89 21.78 -26.95
C PRO A 102 16.17 21.74 -28.32
N PRO A 103 15.75 22.90 -28.86
CA PRO A 103 14.84 22.97 -30.00
C PRO A 103 15.59 22.87 -31.32
N SER A 104 15.08 22.09 -32.28
CA SER A 104 15.46 22.24 -33.69
C SER A 104 14.38 21.72 -34.65
N SER A 105 13.66 22.69 -35.23
CA SER A 105 13.00 22.74 -36.55
C SER A 105 12.38 21.48 -37.20
N SER A 106 11.04 21.55 -37.35
CA SER A 106 10.09 20.85 -38.26
C SER A 106 10.52 20.84 -39.76
N PRO A 107 9.85 20.13 -40.73
CA PRO A 107 8.45 19.67 -40.70
C PRO A 107 8.03 18.35 -41.43
N LEU A 108 6.76 18.00 -41.19
CA LEU A 108 5.75 17.34 -42.04
C LEU A 108 5.81 15.84 -42.39
N SER A 109 4.70 15.15 -42.05
CA SER A 109 3.95 14.08 -42.77
C SER A 109 3.54 12.99 -41.78
N ARG A 110 2.31 12.45 -41.68
CA ARG A 110 1.08 12.49 -42.46
C ARG A 110 -0.06 12.00 -41.54
N LEU A 111 -1.26 12.53 -41.75
CA LEU A 111 -2.52 11.99 -41.23
C LEU A 111 -2.67 10.48 -41.52
N ILE A 112 -3.17 9.71 -40.54
CA ILE A 112 -4.19 8.66 -40.78
C ILE A 112 -5.16 8.63 -39.58
N THR A 113 -6.42 8.95 -39.88
CA THR A 113 -7.63 8.83 -39.05
C THR A 113 -8.14 7.38 -39.03
N THR A 114 -9.13 7.13 -38.17
CA THR A 114 -10.19 6.10 -38.23
C THR A 114 -9.85 4.70 -37.69
N GLU A 115 -10.71 3.98 -36.95
CA GLU A 115 -12.07 4.19 -36.44
C GLU A 115 -12.32 3.26 -35.25
N LYS A 116 -13.43 3.56 -34.57
CA LYS A 116 -14.05 2.95 -33.40
C LYS A 116 -14.88 1.71 -33.80
N PHE A 117 -15.01 0.74 -32.89
CA PHE A 117 -16.23 -0.05 -32.68
C PHE A 117 -16.51 -0.10 -31.19
#